data_AF-A0A6P5Z9R3-F1
#
_entry.id   AF-A0A6P5Z9R3-F1
#
_cell.length_a   1.000
_cell.length_b   1.000
_cell.length_c   1.000
_cell.angle_alpha   90.00
_cell.angle_beta   90.00
_cell.angle_gamma   90.00
#
_symmetry.space_group_name_H-M   'P 1'
#
loop_
_entity.id
_entity.type
_entity.pdbx_description
1 polymer ?
#
loop_
_entity_poly.entity_id
_entity_poly.type
_entity_poly.pdbx_seq_one_letter_code
_entity_poly.pdbx_strand_id
1 'polypeptide(L)'
;MAPFSLRCRLRAGALTRKRFKTKAKHDMQESFKRLKSEMEEISQEQKNIREGHRLINKKFEAIESEGEELKRETILIIQQSARTKIKLALMFRILKAREAGEFNTAADLTEMLRLVVK
;
A
#
# COMPACT_ATOMS: atom_id res chain seq x y z
N MET A 1 -48.91 -19.26 -64.87
CA MET A 1 -48.24 -17.99 -64.51
C MET A 1 -48.78 -17.51 -63.16
N ALA A 2 -47.93 -17.17 -62.18
CA ALA A 2 -48.40 -16.64 -60.89
C ALA A 2 -49.04 -15.24 -61.05
N PRO A 3 -50.15 -14.92 -60.36
CA PRO A 3 -50.84 -13.63 -60.49
C PRO A 3 -49.93 -12.45 -60.15
N PHE A 4 -50.09 -11.33 -60.86
CA PHE A 4 -49.28 -10.12 -60.67
C PHE A 4 -49.27 -9.62 -59.21
N SER A 5 -50.41 -9.72 -58.52
CA SER A 5 -50.56 -9.35 -57.10
C SER A 5 -49.77 -10.22 -56.11
N LEU A 6 -49.47 -11.48 -56.47
CA LEU A 6 -48.64 -12.39 -55.69
C LEU A 6 -47.14 -12.08 -55.87
N ARG A 7 -46.71 -11.73 -57.08
CA ARG A 7 -45.32 -11.30 -57.34
C ARG A 7 -44.97 -9.98 -56.65
N CYS A 8 -45.89 -9.02 -56.63
CA CYS A 8 -45.68 -7.73 -55.96
C CYS A 8 -45.50 -7.88 -54.44
N ARG A 9 -46.32 -8.72 -53.79
CA ARG A 9 -46.19 -8.99 -52.33
C ARG A 9 -44.88 -9.69 -51.97
N LEU A 10 -44.46 -10.67 -52.76
CA LEU A 10 -43.18 -11.37 -52.54
C LEU A 10 -41.98 -10.43 -52.73
N ARG A 11 -42.00 -9.52 -53.71
CA ARG A 11 -40.97 -8.49 -53.89
C ARG A 11 -40.95 -7.48 -52.73
N ALA A 12 -42.11 -7.01 -52.26
CA ALA A 12 -42.19 -6.10 -51.13
C ALA A 12 -41.66 -6.74 -49.83
N GLY A 13 -42.01 -8.01 -49.56
CA GLY A 13 -41.50 -8.77 -48.42
C GLY A 13 -39.99 -9.08 -48.48
N ALA A 14 -39.44 -9.24 -49.68
CA ALA A 14 -38.00 -9.40 -49.87
C ALA A 14 -37.23 -8.08 -49.65
N LEU A 15 -37.78 -6.95 -50.10
CA LEU A 15 -37.18 -5.62 -49.91
C LEU A 15 -37.21 -5.19 -48.44
N THR A 16 -38.29 -5.47 -47.71
CA THR A 16 -38.37 -5.21 -46.27
C THR A 16 -37.36 -6.07 -45.52
N ARG A 17 -37.29 -7.39 -45.77
CA ARG A 17 -36.25 -8.27 -45.18
C ARG A 17 -34.84 -7.79 -45.47
N LYS A 18 -34.56 -7.33 -46.69
CA LYS A 18 -33.23 -6.81 -47.07
C LYS A 18 -32.89 -5.53 -46.28
N ARG A 19 -33.84 -4.60 -46.13
CA ARG A 19 -33.70 -3.40 -45.29
C ARG A 19 -33.48 -3.73 -43.81
N PHE A 20 -34.24 -4.67 -43.24
CA PHE A 20 -34.05 -5.12 -41.85
C PHE A 20 -32.66 -5.74 -41.64
N LYS A 21 -32.18 -6.56 -42.59
CA LYS A 21 -30.82 -7.15 -42.52
C LYS A 21 -29.72 -6.09 -42.58
N THR A 22 -29.84 -5.06 -43.41
CA THR A 22 -28.88 -3.95 -43.45
C THR A 22 -28.92 -3.08 -42.19
N LYS A 23 -30.10 -2.84 -41.61
CA LYS A 23 -30.23 -2.10 -40.36
C LYS A 23 -29.60 -2.86 -39.19
N ALA A 24 -29.90 -4.14 -39.04
CA ALA A 24 -29.28 -4.99 -38.02
C ALA A 24 -27.75 -5.06 -38.14
N LYS A 25 -27.22 -5.09 -39.37
CA LYS A 25 -25.77 -5.03 -39.62
C LYS A 25 -25.16 -3.69 -39.20
N HIS A 26 -25.85 -2.58 -39.47
CA HIS A 26 -25.42 -1.25 -39.05
C HIS A 26 -25.43 -1.12 -37.52
N ASP A 27 -26.51 -1.55 -36.87
CA ASP A 27 -26.65 -1.50 -35.41
C ASP A 27 -25.58 -2.36 -34.72
N MET A 28 -25.26 -3.54 -35.27
CA MET A 28 -24.15 -4.39 -34.80
C MET A 28 -22.77 -3.74 -35.00
N GLN A 29 -22.57 -3.01 -36.10
CA GLN A 29 -21.31 -2.32 -36.34
C GLN A 29 -21.14 -1.13 -35.38
N GLU A 30 -22.23 -0.43 -35.07
CA GLU A 30 -22.23 0.66 -34.10
C GLU A 30 -21.97 0.16 -32.68
N SER A 31 -22.62 -0.93 -32.26
CA SER A 31 -22.37 -1.53 -30.95
C SER A 31 -20.94 -2.03 -30.80
N PHE A 32 -20.36 -2.62 -31.87
CA PHE A 32 -18.96 -3.03 -31.86
C PHE A 32 -17.99 -1.85 -31.74
N LYS A 33 -18.29 -0.72 -32.40
CA LYS A 33 -17.48 0.50 -32.25
C LYS A 33 -17.53 1.05 -30.83
N ARG A 34 -18.71 1.09 -30.21
CA ARG A 34 -18.87 1.52 -28.81
C ARG A 34 -18.11 0.61 -27.86
N LEU A 35 -18.28 -0.71 -28.00
CA LEU A 35 -17.57 -1.70 -27.21
C LEU A 35 -16.05 -1.53 -27.32
N LYS A 36 -15.54 -1.30 -28.53
CA LYS A 36 -14.10 -1.07 -28.73
C LYS A 36 -13.60 0.19 -28.00
N SER A 37 -14.35 1.29 -28.06
CA SER A 37 -14.02 2.52 -27.34
C SER A 37 -14.00 2.31 -25.83
N GLU A 38 -15.03 1.66 -25.29
CA GLU A 38 -15.11 1.32 -23.86
C GLU A 38 -13.94 0.43 -23.43
N MET A 39 -13.56 -0.56 -24.25
CA MET A 39 -12.40 -1.40 -23.97
C MET A 39 -11.08 -0.64 -23.97
N GLU A 40 -10.91 0.35 -24.87
CA GLU A 40 -9.73 1.21 -24.89
C GLU A 40 -9.66 2.10 -23.64
N GLU A 41 -10.79 2.67 -23.21
CA GLU A 41 -10.90 3.47 -21.98
C GLU A 41 -10.57 2.62 -20.74
N ILE A 42 -11.19 1.44 -20.61
CA ILE A 42 -10.91 0.50 -19.51
C ILE A 42 -9.42 0.10 -19.51
N SER A 43 -8.84 -0.16 -20.69
CA SER A 43 -7.42 -0.51 -20.78
C SER A 43 -6.52 0.59 -20.26
N GLN A 44 -6.86 1.85 -20.55
CA GLN A 44 -6.10 3.00 -20.08
C GLN A 44 -6.29 3.21 -18.57
N GLU A 45 -7.49 3.08 -18.05
CA GLU A 45 -7.76 3.16 -16.62
C GLU A 45 -7.00 2.08 -15.84
N GLN A 46 -6.99 0.83 -16.34
CA GLN A 46 -6.21 -0.26 -15.74
C GLN A 46 -4.70 -0.01 -15.75
N LYS A 47 -4.16 0.72 -16.74
CA LYS A 47 -2.75 1.13 -16.72
C LYS A 47 -2.50 2.14 -15.60
N ASN A 48 -3.34 3.17 -15.50
CA ASN A 48 -3.24 4.20 -14.48
C ASN A 48 -3.36 3.59 -13.06
N ILE A 49 -4.28 2.65 -12.86
CA ILE A 49 -4.44 1.92 -11.58
C ILE A 49 -3.16 1.14 -11.24
N ARG A 50 -2.58 0.43 -12.21
CA ARG A 50 -1.33 -0.32 -12.00
C ARG A 50 -0.16 0.58 -11.64
N GLU A 51 -0.03 1.73 -12.31
CA GLU A 51 0.99 2.72 -11.99
C GLU A 51 0.78 3.33 -10.61
N GLY A 52 -0.47 3.66 -10.26
CA GLY A 52 -0.85 4.14 -8.93
C GLY A 52 -0.49 3.14 -7.83
N HIS A 53 -0.85 1.86 -8.01
CA HIS A 53 -0.49 0.78 -7.09
C HIS A 53 1.02 0.63 -6.94
N ARG A 54 1.77 0.71 -8.05
CA ARG A 54 3.24 0.64 -8.00
C ARG A 54 3.84 1.78 -7.19
N LEU A 55 3.31 3.00 -7.34
CA LEU A 55 3.78 4.16 -6.57
C LEU A 55 3.44 3.99 -5.08
N ILE A 56 2.23 3.53 -4.77
CA ILE A 56 1.78 3.29 -3.40
C ILE A 56 2.66 2.24 -2.73
N ASN A 57 2.92 1.11 -3.39
CA ASN A 57 3.77 0.05 -2.84
C ASN A 57 5.19 0.55 -2.54
N LYS A 58 5.80 1.33 -3.42
CA LYS A 58 7.11 1.95 -3.15
C LYS A 58 7.11 2.84 -1.92
N LYS A 59 6.03 3.59 -1.68
CA LYS A 59 5.90 4.41 -0.48
C LYS A 59 5.75 3.55 0.77
N PHE A 60 4.97 2.47 0.70
CA PHE A 60 4.84 1.52 1.81
C PHE A 60 6.17 0.85 2.14
N GLU A 61 6.93 0.38 1.13
CA GLU A 61 8.28 -0.19 1.32
C GLU A 61 9.23 0.80 2.02
N ALA A 62 9.20 2.08 1.64
CA ALA A 62 9.99 3.12 2.30
C ALA A 62 9.56 3.33 3.77
N ILE A 63 8.26 3.42 4.02
CA ILE A 63 7.70 3.57 5.38
C ILE A 63 8.06 2.36 6.26
N GLU A 64 7.98 1.15 5.74
CA GLU A 64 8.36 -0.06 6.47
C GLU A 64 9.85 -0.06 6.81
N SER A 65 10.71 0.33 5.86
CA SER A 65 12.15 0.45 6.09
C SER A 65 12.47 1.48 7.19
N GLU A 66 11.87 2.67 7.11
CA GLU A 66 12.02 3.71 8.14
C GLU A 66 11.48 3.25 9.50
N GLY A 67 10.35 2.53 9.52
CA GLY A 67 9.77 1.97 10.73
C GLY A 67 10.69 0.96 11.43
N GLU A 68 11.34 0.08 10.66
CA GLU A 68 12.31 -0.86 11.21
C GLU A 68 13.58 -0.18 11.71
N GLU A 69 14.02 0.91 11.07
CA GLU A 69 15.13 1.74 11.56
C GLU A 69 14.78 2.43 12.88
N LEU A 70 13.64 3.11 12.95
CA LEU A 70 13.13 3.74 14.17
C LEU A 70 13.01 2.75 15.32
N LYS A 71 12.56 1.52 15.04
CA LYS A 71 12.48 0.45 16.05
C LYS A 71 13.87 0.08 16.59
N ARG A 72 14.88 -0.07 15.72
CA ARG A 72 16.27 -0.35 16.12
C ARG A 72 16.82 0.77 16.99
N GLU A 73 16.66 2.03 16.55
CA GLU A 73 17.11 3.20 17.31
C GLU A 73 16.43 3.28 18.68
N THR A 74 15.12 3.06 18.73
CA THR A 74 14.35 3.07 19.98
C THR A 74 14.86 2.03 20.97
N ILE A 75 15.17 0.81 20.51
CA ILE A 75 15.76 -0.23 21.36
C ILE A 75 17.10 0.23 21.95
N LEU A 76 17.97 0.83 21.14
CA LEU A 76 19.25 1.36 21.59
C LEU A 76 19.07 2.49 22.63
N ILE A 77 18.13 3.41 22.38
CA ILE A 77 17.80 4.49 23.32
C ILE A 77 17.28 3.93 24.64
N ILE A 78 16.41 2.92 24.61
CA ILE A 78 15.89 2.26 25.82
C ILE A 78 17.03 1.63 26.62
N GLN A 79 17.91 0.87 25.95
CA GLN A 79 19.05 0.23 26.60
C GLN A 79 20.00 1.26 27.22
N GLN A 80 20.31 2.32 26.48
CA GLN A 80 21.17 3.39 26.97
C GLN A 80 20.51 4.16 28.12
N SER A 81 19.21 4.42 28.05
CA SER A 81 18.45 5.08 29.11
C SER A 81 18.42 4.24 30.37
N ALA A 82 18.23 2.92 30.27
CA ALA A 82 18.28 2.00 31.41
C ALA A 82 19.66 2.00 32.07
N ARG A 83 20.74 1.92 31.28
CA ARG A 83 22.12 2.03 31.77
C ARG A 83 22.36 3.35 32.50
N THR A 84 21.93 4.47 31.92
CA THR A 84 22.06 5.79 32.56
C THR A 84 21.30 5.88 33.88
N LYS A 85 20.07 5.36 33.94
CA LYS A 85 19.29 5.30 35.18
C LYS A 85 20.00 4.49 36.27
N ILE A 86 20.57 3.33 35.92
CA ILE A 86 21.36 2.52 36.86
C ILE A 86 22.59 3.29 37.35
N LYS A 87 23.35 3.95 36.46
CA LYS A 87 24.51 4.78 36.82
C LYS A 87 24.12 5.87 37.82
N LEU A 88 23.07 6.63 37.53
CA LEU A 88 22.58 7.69 38.42
C LEU A 88 22.14 7.15 39.78
N ALA A 89 21.41 6.03 39.81
CA ALA A 89 20.97 5.41 41.05
C ALA A 89 22.16 4.95 41.92
N LEU A 90 23.19 4.35 41.31
CA LEU A 90 24.42 3.97 42.00
C LEU A 90 25.16 5.20 42.54
N MET A 91 25.35 6.24 41.71
CA MET A 91 25.98 7.48 42.14
C MET A 91 25.26 8.10 43.33
N PHE A 92 23.93 8.15 43.30
CA PHE A 92 23.14 8.68 44.42
C PHE A 92 23.30 7.85 45.70
N ARG A 93 23.30 6.52 45.58
CA ARG A 93 23.53 5.62 46.73
C ARG A 93 24.92 5.76 47.32
N ILE A 94 25.95 5.97 46.49
CA ILE A 94 27.32 6.23 46.97
C ILE A 94 27.36 7.52 47.79
N LEU A 95 26.72 8.61 47.31
CA LEU A 95 26.64 9.86 48.05
C LEU A 95 25.94 9.68 49.40
N LYS A 96 24.82 8.94 49.42
CA LYS A 96 24.10 8.59 50.65
C LYS A 96 24.93 7.78 51.64
N ALA A 97 25.63 6.75 51.17
CA ALA A 97 26.50 5.93 52.02
C ALA A 97 27.65 6.76 52.62
N ARG A 98 28.25 7.66 51.82
CA ARG A 98 29.29 8.59 52.31
C ARG A 98 28.75 9.57 53.34
N GLU A 99 27.55 10.13 53.11
CA GLU A 99 26.85 11.01 54.06
C GLU A 99 26.60 10.30 55.40
N ALA A 100 26.25 9.01 55.37
CA ALA A 100 26.01 8.18 56.54
C ALA A 100 27.29 7.62 57.22
N GLY A 101 28.49 7.89 56.67
CA GLY A 101 29.75 7.32 57.17
C GLY A 101 29.97 5.84 56.83
N GLU A 102 29.16 5.26 55.96
CA GLU A 102 29.24 3.86 55.53
C GLU A 102 30.26 3.68 54.39
N PHE A 103 31.55 3.85 54.70
CA PHE A 103 32.60 3.86 53.68
C PHE A 103 32.80 2.52 52.95
N ASN A 104 32.60 1.39 53.64
CA ASN A 104 32.68 0.06 53.02
C ASN A 104 31.58 -0.11 51.95
N THR A 105 30.32 0.21 52.31
CA THR A 105 29.19 0.21 51.38
C THR A 105 29.43 1.15 50.19
N ALA A 106 29.97 2.33 50.46
CA ALA A 106 30.30 3.29 49.41
C ALA A 106 31.39 2.77 48.46
N ALA A 107 32.39 2.04 48.97
CA ALA A 107 33.43 1.41 48.17
C ALA A 107 32.86 0.30 47.27
N ASP A 108 32.02 -0.59 47.82
CA ASP A 108 31.38 -1.67 47.07
C ASP A 108 30.50 -1.13 45.92
N LEU A 109 29.69 -0.11 46.21
CA LEU A 109 28.86 0.55 45.20
C LEU A 109 29.70 1.27 44.12
N THR A 110 30.86 1.81 44.50
CA THR A 110 31.80 2.45 43.55
C THR A 110 32.38 1.40 42.60
N GLU A 111 32.70 0.21 43.09
CA GLU A 111 33.18 -0.88 42.24
C GLU A 111 32.07 -1.39 41.30
N MET A 112 30.84 -1.52 41.79
CA MET A 112 29.68 -1.83 40.94
C MET A 112 29.47 -0.77 39.85
N LEU A 113 29.61 0.52 40.18
CA LEU A 113 29.48 1.60 39.19
C LEU A 113 30.54 1.49 38.09
N ARG A 114 31.79 1.12 38.41
CA ARG A 114 32.84 0.90 37.40
C ARG A 114 32.49 -0.19 36.40
N LEU A 115 31.81 -1.26 36.85
CA LEU A 115 31.37 -2.34 35.99
C LEU A 115 30.25 -1.92 35.02
N VAL A 116 29.38 -1.00 35.45
CA VAL A 116 28.27 -0.48 34.62
C VAL A 116 28.71 0.64 33.66
N VAL A 117 29.86 1.28 33.96
CA VAL A 117 30.42 2.37 33.13
C VAL A 117 31.20 1.86 31.92
N LYS A 118 31.75 0.64 31.99
CA LYS A 118 32.31 -0.07 30.82
C LYS A 118 31.22 -0.45 29.83
#